data_AF-A0A7J6SDZ8-F1
#
_entry.id   AF-A0A7J6SDZ8-F1
#
_cell.length_a   1.000
_cell.length_b   1.000
_cell.length_c   1.000
_cell.angle_alpha   90.00
_cell.angle_beta   90.00
_cell.angle_gamma   90.00
#
_symmetry.space_group_name_H-M   'P 1'
#
loop_
_entity.id
_entity.type
_entity.pdbx_description
1 polymer ?
#
loop_
_entity_poly.entity_id
_entity_poly.type
_entity_poly.pdbx_seq_one_letter_code
_entity_poly.pdbx_strand_id
1 'polypeptide(L)'
;TALARILQLVESAQASKPAVQRATDKVAAVFVPAILAFCAIVVCVWAVVSAVSPPERAADMSDAEKALLVFRFALSILMVACPCALGLATPTAVVVATGAAATRLGCLVKDAQVFEVAGNRKKKMAVVLDKTGTLTEGKPGVTKTIGFEDSRAKA
;
A
#
# COMPACT_ATOMS: atom_id res chain seq x y z
N THR A 1 -33.18 9.07 -7.06
CA THR A 1 -33.43 8.33 -8.32
C THR A 1 -32.56 7.07 -8.35
N ALA A 2 -32.81 6.12 -9.26
CA ALA A 2 -31.98 4.92 -9.40
C ALA A 2 -30.48 5.26 -9.62
N LEU A 3 -30.20 6.33 -10.37
CA LEU A 3 -28.85 6.86 -10.58
C LEU A 3 -28.16 7.31 -9.28
N ALA A 4 -28.89 7.98 -8.39
CA ALA A 4 -28.35 8.42 -7.10
C ALA A 4 -27.96 7.23 -6.19
N ARG A 5 -28.72 6.13 -6.24
CA ARG A 5 -28.37 4.88 -5.54
C ARG A 5 -27.12 4.22 -6.12
N ILE A 6 -26.98 4.20 -7.44
CA ILE A 6 -25.79 3.66 -8.11
C ILE A 6 -24.56 4.51 -7.78
N LEU A 7 -24.69 5.85 -7.82
CA LEU A 7 -23.62 6.76 -7.45
C LEU A 7 -23.19 6.56 -5.99
N GLN A 8 -24.15 6.47 -5.05
CA GLN A 8 -23.83 6.17 -3.65
C GLN A 8 -23.11 4.82 -3.49
N LEU A 9 -23.52 3.77 -4.20
CA LEU A 9 -22.86 2.46 -4.16
C LEU A 9 -21.42 2.52 -4.70
N VAL A 10 -21.20 3.26 -5.78
CA VAL A 10 -19.86 3.44 -6.39
C VAL A 10 -18.95 4.27 -5.47
N GLU A 11 -19.47 5.35 -4.90
CA GLU A 11 -18.74 6.24 -4.00
C GLU A 11 -18.36 5.53 -2.70
N SER A 12 -19.27 4.72 -2.14
CA SER A 12 -19.01 3.88 -0.97
C SER A 12 -17.90 2.85 -1.21
N ALA A 13 -17.78 2.34 -2.44
CA ALA A 13 -16.75 1.39 -2.81
C ALA A 13 -15.38 2.06 -3.02
N GLN A 14 -15.36 3.28 -3.58
CA GLN A 14 -14.13 4.03 -3.89
C GLN A 14 -13.52 4.74 -2.66
N ALA A 15 -14.28 4.97 -1.59
CA ALA A 15 -13.81 5.71 -0.42
C ALA A 15 -12.84 4.93 0.50
N SER A 16 -12.45 3.70 0.15
CA SER A 16 -11.66 2.86 1.06
C SER A 16 -10.15 3.06 0.84
N LYS A 17 -9.41 3.31 1.93
CA LYS A 17 -7.93 3.35 1.90
C LYS A 17 -7.35 1.92 1.90
N PRO A 18 -6.36 1.59 1.05
CA PRO A 18 -5.69 0.29 1.04
C PRO A 18 -5.17 -0.12 2.43
N ALA A 19 -5.27 -1.41 2.76
CA ALA A 19 -4.91 -1.90 4.09
C ALA A 19 -3.39 -1.94 4.31
N VAL A 20 -2.60 -2.15 3.26
CA VAL A 20 -1.13 -2.12 3.33
C VAL A 20 -0.63 -0.70 3.65
N GLN A 21 -1.30 0.33 3.10
CA GLN A 21 -0.99 1.72 3.42
C GLN A 21 -1.23 2.00 4.91
N ARG A 22 -2.34 1.48 5.47
CA ARG A 22 -2.60 1.56 6.92
C ARG A 22 -1.59 0.79 7.76
N ALA A 23 -1.03 -0.31 7.25
CA ALA A 23 -0.01 -1.07 7.95
C ALA A 23 1.30 -0.28 8.05
N THR A 24 1.74 0.34 6.96
CA THR A 24 2.91 1.23 6.94
C THR A 24 2.69 2.43 7.87
N ASP A 25 1.50 3.05 7.86
CA ASP A 25 1.16 4.15 8.75
C ASP A 25 1.22 3.74 10.24
N LYS A 26 0.75 2.54 10.58
CA LYS A 26 0.84 2.00 11.96
C LYS A 26 2.28 1.76 12.40
N VAL A 27 3.11 1.23 11.50
CA VAL A 27 4.53 1.02 11.78
C VAL A 27 5.21 2.36 12.03
N ALA A 28 5.00 3.35 11.14
CA ALA A 28 5.53 4.70 11.30
C ALA A 28 5.06 5.36 12.61
N ALA A 29 3.79 5.20 12.99
CA ALA A 29 3.23 5.75 14.22
C ALA A 29 3.91 5.23 15.51
N VAL A 30 4.49 4.02 15.48
CA VAL A 30 5.25 3.46 16.62
C VAL A 30 6.76 3.73 16.47
N PHE A 31 7.28 3.66 15.24
CA PHE A 31 8.72 3.76 14.97
C PHE A 31 9.26 5.18 15.22
N VAL A 32 8.51 6.21 14.81
CA VAL A 32 8.90 7.61 14.99
C VAL A 32 9.07 7.98 16.47
N PRO A 33 8.08 7.75 17.38
CA PRO A 33 8.28 8.08 18.79
C PRO A 33 9.37 7.21 19.45
N ALA A 34 9.56 5.96 19.00
CA ALA A 34 10.63 5.11 19.51
C ALA A 34 12.04 5.66 19.20
N ILE A 35 12.29 6.14 17.98
CA ILE A 35 13.57 6.76 17.61
C ILE A 35 13.80 8.04 18.41
N LEU A 36 12.77 8.88 18.56
CA LEU A 36 12.88 10.12 19.34
C LEU A 36 13.23 9.82 20.81
N ALA A 37 12.64 8.79 21.40
CA ALA A 37 12.98 8.33 22.75
C ALA A 37 14.44 7.85 22.83
N PHE A 38 14.91 7.07 21.85
CA PHE A 38 16.32 6.65 21.78
C PHE A 38 17.29 7.83 21.64
N CYS A 39 16.98 8.81 20.78
CA CYS A 39 17.79 10.02 20.66
C CYS A 39 17.86 10.79 21.99
N ALA A 40 16.73 10.93 22.70
CA ALA A 40 16.70 11.56 24.02
C ALA A 40 17.55 10.81 25.04
N ILE A 41 17.47 9.46 25.08
CA ILE A 41 18.29 8.63 25.97
C ILE A 41 19.77 8.84 25.68
N VAL A 42 20.20 8.82 24.42
CA VAL A 42 21.61 9.00 24.06
C VAL A 42 22.11 10.38 24.45
N VAL A 43 21.32 11.43 24.20
CA VAL A 43 21.67 12.79 24.64
C VAL A 43 21.80 12.86 26.17
N CYS A 44 20.88 12.27 26.92
CA CYS A 44 20.93 12.24 28.38
C CYS A 44 22.16 11.47 28.89
N VAL A 45 22.43 10.28 28.36
CA VAL A 45 23.57 9.45 28.77
C VAL A 45 24.89 10.17 28.49
N TRP A 46 25.06 10.73 27.30
CA TRP A 46 26.29 11.44 26.96
C TRP A 46 26.47 12.76 27.72
N ALA A 47 25.38 13.46 28.05
CA ALA A 47 25.43 14.64 28.91
C ALA A 47 25.85 14.30 30.35
N VAL A 48 25.43 13.15 30.88
CA VAL A 48 25.86 12.69 32.22
C VAL A 48 27.30 12.19 32.19
N VAL A 49 27.69 11.41 31.18
CA VAL A 49 29.07 10.90 31.04
C VAL A 49 30.07 12.04 30.87
N SER A 50 29.75 13.07 30.09
CA SER A 50 30.62 14.24 29.92
C SER A 50 30.76 15.09 31.20
N ALA A 51 29.80 15.01 32.12
CA ALA A 51 29.82 15.71 33.40
C ALA A 51 30.55 14.92 34.52
N VAL A 52 30.43 13.58 34.54
CA VAL A 52 30.95 12.74 35.65
C VAL A 52 32.34 12.17 35.34
N SER A 53 32.62 11.81 34.09
CA SER A 53 33.87 11.17 33.68
C SER A 53 34.16 11.50 32.21
N PRO A 54 34.67 12.72 31.92
CA PRO A 54 34.95 13.12 30.56
C PRO A 54 36.02 12.18 29.96
N PRO A 55 35.78 11.59 28.78
CA PRO A 55 36.81 10.82 28.10
C PRO A 55 38.04 11.71 27.85
N GLU A 56 39.25 11.14 27.85
CA GLU A 56 40.52 11.90 27.76
C GLU A 56 40.57 12.91 26.58
N ARG A 57 39.85 12.63 25.48
CA ARG A 57 39.72 13.53 24.33
C ARG A 57 38.80 14.74 24.53
N ALA A 58 37.97 14.74 25.57
CA ALA A 58 36.98 15.78 25.88
C ALA A 58 37.27 16.51 27.19
N ALA A 59 38.36 16.17 27.88
CA ALA A 59 38.76 16.81 29.13
C ALA A 59 39.12 18.29 28.94
N ASP A 60 39.75 18.64 27.80
CA ASP A 60 40.18 20.00 27.46
C ASP A 60 39.16 20.80 26.62
N MET A 61 38.00 20.22 26.31
CA MET A 61 36.96 20.87 25.49
C MET A 61 36.06 21.79 26.33
N SER A 62 35.72 22.95 25.76
CA SER A 62 34.72 23.86 26.34
C SER A 62 33.33 23.21 26.39
N ASP A 63 32.46 23.70 27.27
CA ASP A 63 31.07 23.21 27.39
C ASP A 63 30.29 23.31 26.06
N ALA A 64 30.61 24.31 25.24
CA ALA A 64 30.03 24.49 23.91
C ALA A 64 30.45 23.36 22.94
N GLU A 65 31.71 22.95 22.97
CA GLU A 65 32.21 21.88 22.09
C GLU A 65 31.70 20.50 22.54
N LYS A 66 31.53 20.28 23.85
CA LYS A 66 30.88 19.08 24.39
C LYS A 66 29.42 19.00 23.93
N ALA A 67 28.66 20.09 24.02
CA ALA A 67 27.28 20.14 23.52
C ALA A 67 27.19 19.83 22.02
N LEU A 68 28.12 20.35 21.22
CA LEU A 68 28.19 20.07 19.78
C LEU A 68 28.48 18.59 19.49
N LEU A 69 29.35 17.95 20.29
CA LEU A 69 29.66 16.52 20.16
C LEU A 69 28.43 15.65 20.44
N VAL A 70 27.70 15.93 21.53
CA VAL A 70 26.47 15.21 21.88
C VAL A 70 25.40 15.39 20.80
N PHE A 71 25.26 16.60 20.27
CA PHE A 71 24.33 16.88 19.18
C PHE A 71 24.69 16.12 17.90
N ARG A 72 25.99 16.00 17.56
CA ARG A 72 26.45 15.19 16.42
C ARG A 72 26.06 13.72 16.58
N PHE A 73 26.23 13.13 17.75
CA PHE A 73 25.80 11.74 18.00
C PHE A 73 24.28 11.56 17.83
N ALA A 74 23.48 12.49 18.33
CA ALA A 74 22.03 12.47 18.16
C ALA A 74 21.62 12.56 16.68
N LEU A 75 22.24 13.46 15.92
CA LEU A 75 22.01 13.60 14.48
C LEU A 75 22.43 12.34 13.70
N SER A 76 23.56 11.73 14.05
CA SER A 76 24.01 10.48 13.43
C SER A 76 22.98 9.36 13.61
N ILE A 77 22.43 9.20 14.83
CA ILE A 77 21.41 8.20 15.11
C ILE A 77 20.12 8.50 14.33
N LEU A 78 19.67 9.76 14.34
CA LEU A 78 18.48 10.18 13.63
C LEU A 78 18.59 9.92 12.12
N MET A 79 19.76 10.20 11.54
CA MET A 79 20.00 10.00 10.11
C MET A 79 20.02 8.52 9.73
N VAL A 80 20.70 7.70 10.53
CA VAL A 80 20.76 6.23 10.32
C VAL A 80 19.37 5.59 10.48
N ALA A 81 18.53 6.17 11.33
CA ALA A 81 17.20 5.63 11.62
C ALA A 81 16.10 6.08 10.63
N CYS A 82 16.38 6.94 9.63
CA CYS A 82 15.32 7.40 8.71
C CYS A 82 14.63 6.21 8.02
N PRO A 83 13.31 6.03 8.18
CA PRO A 83 12.57 4.96 7.51
C PRO A 83 12.23 5.33 6.05
N CYS A 84 13.08 6.10 5.39
CA CYS A 84 12.89 6.66 4.06
C CYS A 84 12.49 5.57 3.02
N ALA A 85 13.04 4.36 3.12
CA ALA A 85 12.70 3.22 2.26
C ALA A 85 11.31 2.63 2.54
N LEU A 86 10.84 2.67 3.80
CA LEU A 86 9.56 2.08 4.22
C LEU A 86 8.38 2.79 3.53
N GLY A 87 8.44 4.12 3.42
CA GLY A 87 7.38 4.94 2.80
C GLY A 87 7.27 4.76 1.28
N LEU A 88 8.37 4.45 0.60
CA LEU A 88 8.40 4.27 -0.85
C LEU A 88 8.21 2.82 -1.30
N ALA A 89 8.46 1.83 -0.43
CA ALA A 89 8.38 0.42 -0.78
C ALA A 89 7.00 0.00 -1.35
N THR A 90 5.91 0.47 -0.72
CA THR A 90 4.55 0.15 -1.16
C THR A 90 4.20 0.74 -2.53
N PRO A 91 4.28 2.07 -2.77
CA PRO A 91 3.90 2.64 -4.06
C PRO A 91 4.78 2.14 -5.22
N THR A 92 6.07 1.92 -4.97
CA THR A 92 6.98 1.37 -5.99
C THR A 92 6.60 -0.07 -6.37
N ALA A 93 6.30 -0.92 -5.39
CA ALA A 93 5.83 -2.27 -5.65
C ALA A 93 4.53 -2.29 -6.46
N VAL A 94 3.57 -1.42 -6.13
CA VAL A 94 2.29 -1.32 -6.86
C VAL A 94 2.51 -0.89 -8.30
N VAL A 95 3.29 0.16 -8.56
CA VAL A 95 3.54 0.67 -9.92
C VAL A 95 4.24 -0.37 -10.79
N VAL A 96 5.22 -1.09 -10.24
CA VAL A 96 5.89 -2.17 -10.98
C VAL A 96 4.93 -3.33 -11.24
N ALA A 97 4.11 -3.70 -10.25
CA ALA A 97 3.13 -4.78 -10.40
C ALA A 97 2.03 -4.45 -11.43
N THR A 98 1.49 -3.23 -11.43
CA THR A 98 0.50 -2.79 -12.43
C THR A 98 1.11 -2.70 -13.83
N GLY A 99 2.34 -2.18 -13.96
CA GLY A 99 3.05 -2.14 -15.23
C GLY A 99 3.33 -3.54 -15.78
N ALA A 100 3.76 -4.47 -14.93
CA ALA A 100 3.97 -5.87 -15.32
C ALA A 100 2.65 -6.56 -15.72
N ALA A 101 1.56 -6.32 -15.00
CA ALA A 101 0.25 -6.87 -15.33
C ALA A 101 -0.30 -6.34 -16.67
N ALA A 102 -0.13 -5.04 -16.93
CA ALA A 102 -0.56 -4.43 -18.19
C ALA A 102 0.23 -4.98 -19.39
N THR A 103 1.56 -5.08 -19.27
CA THR A 103 2.44 -5.48 -20.38
C THR A 103 2.47 -6.99 -20.63
N ARG A 104 2.45 -7.81 -19.58
CA ARG A 104 2.62 -9.27 -19.71
C ARG A 104 1.30 -10.05 -19.75
N LEU A 105 0.26 -9.52 -19.10
CA LEU A 105 -1.03 -10.22 -18.93
C LEU A 105 -2.19 -9.51 -19.64
N GLY A 106 -1.97 -8.31 -20.18
CA GLY A 106 -3.04 -7.49 -20.74
C GLY A 106 -4.09 -7.06 -19.70
N CYS A 107 -3.76 -7.11 -18.41
CA CYS A 107 -4.68 -6.79 -17.32
C CYS A 107 -4.51 -5.33 -16.88
N LEU A 108 -5.57 -4.53 -17.02
CA LEU A 108 -5.60 -3.16 -16.49
C LEU A 108 -6.08 -3.15 -15.04
N VAL A 109 -5.15 -2.96 -14.11
CA VAL A 109 -5.45 -2.82 -12.68
C VAL A 109 -5.56 -1.34 -12.33
N LYS A 110 -6.78 -0.87 -12.04
CA LYS A 110 -7.06 0.55 -11.74
C LYS A 110 -6.79 0.94 -10.29
N ASP A 111 -6.82 -0.01 -9.36
CA ASP A 111 -6.69 0.24 -7.93
C ASP A 111 -5.67 -0.72 -7.28
N ALA A 112 -4.80 -0.18 -6.43
CA ALA A 112 -3.79 -0.93 -5.69
C ALA A 112 -4.39 -1.97 -4.72
N GLN A 113 -5.58 -1.70 -4.20
CA GLN A 113 -6.29 -2.61 -3.28
C GLN A 113 -6.59 -3.98 -3.87
N VAL A 114 -6.70 -4.05 -5.21
CA VAL A 114 -7.00 -5.30 -5.91
C VAL A 114 -5.95 -6.36 -5.61
N PHE A 115 -4.67 -5.98 -5.51
CA PHE A 115 -3.59 -6.90 -5.15
C PHE A 115 -3.71 -7.43 -3.72
N GLU A 116 -4.20 -6.62 -2.79
CA GLU A 116 -4.42 -7.04 -1.40
C GLU A 116 -5.61 -8.00 -1.28
N VAL A 117 -6.73 -7.67 -1.94
CA VAL A 117 -7.94 -8.49 -1.91
C VAL A 117 -7.70 -9.83 -2.59
N ALA A 118 -7.04 -9.83 -3.75
CA ALA A 118 -6.68 -11.04 -4.47
C ALA A 118 -5.63 -11.88 -3.71
N GLY A 119 -4.69 -11.25 -3.02
CA GLY A 119 -3.67 -11.93 -2.22
C GLY A 119 -4.18 -12.48 -0.88
N ASN A 120 -5.36 -12.06 -0.42
CA ASN A 120 -5.89 -12.44 0.89
C ASN A 120 -6.44 -13.88 0.89
N ARG A 121 -5.55 -14.85 1.15
CA ARG A 121 -5.86 -16.29 1.20
C ARG A 121 -6.91 -16.69 2.25
N LYS A 122 -7.27 -15.82 3.19
CA LYS A 122 -8.29 -16.11 4.21
C LYS A 122 -9.72 -15.89 3.71
N LYS A 123 -9.92 -15.22 2.57
CA LYS A 123 -11.25 -15.06 1.95
C LYS A 123 -11.42 -16.10 0.83
N LYS A 124 -12.55 -16.81 0.83
CA LYS A 124 -12.96 -17.63 -0.31
C LYS A 124 -13.25 -16.69 -1.48
N MET A 125 -12.50 -16.84 -2.58
CA MET A 125 -12.68 -16.02 -3.78
C MET A 125 -13.78 -16.66 -4.63
N ALA A 126 -14.88 -15.94 -4.83
CA ALA A 126 -15.93 -16.31 -5.77
C ALA A 126 -15.88 -15.32 -6.93
N VAL A 127 -15.84 -15.82 -8.16
CA VAL A 127 -15.87 -15.00 -9.37
C VAL A 127 -17.27 -15.09 -9.95
N VAL A 128 -18.02 -13.99 -9.87
CA VAL A 128 -19.34 -13.87 -10.51
C VAL A 128 -19.14 -13.12 -11.81
N LEU A 129 -19.40 -13.81 -12.92
CA LEU A 129 -19.25 -13.25 -14.26
C LEU A 129 -20.64 -12.86 -14.77
N ASP A 130 -20.73 -11.66 -15.35
CA ASP A 130 -21.89 -11.32 -16.14
C ASP A 130 -21.94 -12.21 -17.39
N LYS A 131 -23.13 -12.55 -17.87
CA LYS A 131 -23.25 -13.40 -19.06
C LYS A 131 -23.04 -12.57 -20.32
N THR A 132 -23.87 -11.55 -20.49
CA THR A 132 -24.00 -10.84 -21.77
C THR A 132 -22.86 -9.84 -21.93
N GLY A 133 -22.02 -10.03 -22.95
CA GLY A 133 -20.88 -9.13 -23.21
C GLY A 133 -19.62 -9.40 -22.39
N THR A 134 -19.66 -10.34 -21.42
CA THR A 134 -18.46 -10.87 -20.74
C THR A 134 -18.20 -12.31 -21.16
N LEU A 135 -19.17 -13.22 -21.00
CA LEU A 135 -19.07 -14.60 -21.48
C LEU A 135 -19.49 -14.76 -22.94
N THR A 136 -20.39 -13.88 -23.39
CA THR A 136 -20.88 -13.88 -24.77
C THR A 136 -20.43 -12.63 -25.51
N GLU A 137 -20.48 -12.68 -26.85
CA GLU A 137 -20.17 -11.54 -27.72
C GLU A 137 -21.13 -10.35 -27.57
N GLY A 138 -22.23 -10.51 -26.82
CA GLY A 138 -23.24 -9.46 -26.62
C GLY A 138 -24.06 -9.12 -27.85
N LYS A 139 -23.87 -9.85 -28.96
CA LYS A 139 -24.58 -9.65 -30.23
C LYS A 139 -25.53 -10.82 -30.49
N PRO A 140 -26.84 -10.58 -30.68
CA PRO A 140 -27.78 -11.64 -31.00
C PRO A 140 -27.56 -12.12 -32.44
N GLY A 141 -27.57 -13.43 -32.64
CA GLY A 141 -27.50 -14.08 -33.94
C GLY A 141 -28.46 -15.27 -34.00
N VAL A 142 -29.02 -15.54 -35.18
CA VAL A 142 -29.90 -16.70 -35.37
C VAL A 142 -29.03 -17.95 -35.44
N THR A 143 -29.18 -18.84 -34.46
CA THR A 143 -28.40 -20.09 -34.37
C THR A 143 -29.16 -21.29 -34.93
N LYS A 144 -30.49 -21.28 -34.85
CA LYS A 144 -31.33 -22.38 -35.32
C LYS A 144 -32.70 -21.85 -35.71
N THR A 145 -33.14 -22.22 -36.91
CA THR A 145 -34.54 -22.10 -37.33
C THR A 145 -35.16 -23.49 -37.31
N ILE A 146 -36.36 -23.60 -36.73
CA ILE A 146 -37.12 -24.85 -36.70
C ILE A 146 -38.44 -24.54 -37.41
N GLY A 147 -38.55 -25.01 -38.66
CA GLY A 147 -39.79 -24.92 -39.43
C GLY A 147 -40.72 -26.07 -39.07
N PHE A 148 -42.03 -25.82 -39.11
CA PHE A 148 -43.03 -26.89 -39.06
C PHE A 148 -43.15 -27.51 -40.46
N GLU A 149 -43.01 -28.84 -40.58
CA GLU A 149 -43.30 -29.54 -41.83
C GLU A 149 -44.82 -29.50 -42.08
N ASP A 150 -45.24 -28.83 -43.15
CA ASP A 150 -46.64 -28.78 -43.55
C ASP A 150 -47.06 -30.17 -44.08
N SER A 151 -47.83 -30.89 -43.27
CA SER A 151 -48.35 -32.22 -43.59
C SER A 151 -49.39 -32.22 -44.73
N ARG A 152 -49.70 -31.06 -45.34
CA ARG A 152 -50.63 -30.93 -46.48
C ARG A 152 -49.99 -30.98 -47.88
N ALA A 153 -48.67 -31.07 -48.01
CA ALA A 153 -48.00 -31.14 -49.32
C ALA A 153 -47.86 -32.56 -49.92
N LYS A 154 -48.44 -33.59 -49.30
CA LYS A 154 -48.38 -35.00 -49.74
C LYS A 154 -49.72 -35.57 -50.26
N ALA A 155 -50.73 -34.74 -50.51
CA ALA A 155 -52.00 -35.18 -51.08
C ALA A 155 -52.02 -34.98 -52.60
#